data_AF-A0A3S0ULU3-F1
#
_entry.id   AF-A0A3S0ULU3-F1
#
_cell.length_a   1.000
_cell.length_b   1.000
_cell.length_c   1.000
_cell.angle_alpha   90.00
_cell.angle_beta   90.00
_cell.angle_gamma   90.00
#
_symmetry.space_group_name_H-M   'P 1'
#
loop_
_entity.id
_entity.type
_entity.pdbx_description
1 polymer ?
#
loop_
_entity_poly.entity_id
_entity_poly.type
_entity_poly.pdbx_seq_one_letter_code
_entity_poly.pdbx_strand_id
1 'polypeptide(L)'
;MLQTNILKRISATQWTYERTPELKQNLSFELVKLDGENIFDRVLPGYRENIDLTSDLDTRLDQDLVKFYQRYKDSKFPSDSYCYRLKETQWNQPYIETKLEFDSFSSFNEQKEQILSRYNNLNEDKKYFKLLDTQWHGYNLISLENLETAETQSRLGNSDNQSANSQSKFIPNTLWNADKNLAYEKSHLYSGGDTQIDSWLVQNQHLNIAKLDKGCFAFNTQAIKAIQKLNMINWKQGDSSDIGQFFGRRTWSYTIDK
;
A
#
# COMPACT_ATOMS: atom_id res chain seq x y z
N MET A 1 -3.03 -23.83 13.11
CA MET A 1 -4.07 -22.81 13.39
C MET A 1 -3.75 -21.58 12.56
N LEU A 2 -4.71 -21.06 11.78
CA LEU A 2 -4.56 -19.76 11.13
C LEU A 2 -4.60 -18.70 12.23
N GLN A 3 -3.45 -18.10 12.53
CA GLN A 3 -3.37 -17.02 13.49
C GLN A 3 -4.04 -15.78 12.87
N THR A 4 -5.13 -15.33 13.47
CA THR A 4 -5.82 -14.12 13.02
C THR A 4 -4.99 -12.91 13.41
N ASN A 5 -4.65 -12.06 12.45
CA ASN A 5 -3.99 -10.80 12.72
C ASN A 5 -4.89 -9.90 13.58
N ILE A 6 -4.32 -9.19 14.55
CA ILE A 6 -5.08 -8.37 15.52
C ILE A 6 -4.76 -6.90 15.30
N LEU A 7 -5.79 -6.04 15.20
CA LEU A 7 -5.60 -4.59 15.23
C LEU A 7 -6.07 -4.06 16.59
N LYS A 8 -5.17 -3.43 17.33
CA LYS A 8 -5.43 -2.86 18.66
C LYS A 8 -5.32 -1.34 18.61
N ARG A 9 -6.30 -0.64 19.17
CA ARG A 9 -6.26 0.83 19.31
C ARG A 9 -5.60 1.17 20.64
N ILE A 10 -4.44 1.81 20.61
CA ILE A 10 -3.73 2.26 21.81
C ILE A 10 -4.27 3.63 22.25
N SER A 11 -4.50 4.50 21.27
CA SER A 11 -5.17 5.79 21.45
C SER A 11 -6.05 6.11 20.23
N ALA A 12 -6.61 7.32 20.17
CA ALA A 12 -7.38 7.76 19.01
C ALA A 12 -6.57 7.64 17.71
N THR A 13 -5.31 8.06 17.73
CA THR A 13 -4.43 8.19 16.55
C THR A 13 -3.24 7.22 16.56
N GLN A 14 -3.12 6.31 17.53
CA GLN A 14 -2.06 5.32 17.57
C GLN A 14 -2.63 3.92 17.71
N TRP A 15 -2.44 3.08 16.69
CA TRP A 15 -2.90 1.69 16.69
C TRP A 15 -1.70 0.74 16.48
N THR A 16 -1.91 -0.53 16.78
CA THR A 16 -0.92 -1.59 16.57
C THR A 16 -1.57 -2.72 15.79
N TYR A 17 -0.91 -3.15 14.72
CA TYR A 17 -1.25 -4.36 13.98
C TYR A 17 -0.31 -5.50 14.40
N GLU A 18 -0.86 -6.51 15.08
CA GLU A 18 -0.17 -7.71 15.55
C GLU A 18 -0.36 -8.84 14.55
N ARG A 19 0.74 -9.30 13.96
CA ARG A 19 0.75 -10.52 13.14
C ARG A 19 1.05 -11.76 14.00
N THR A 20 1.98 -11.62 14.94
CA THR A 20 2.21 -12.55 16.06
C THR A 20 2.40 -11.72 17.35
N PRO A 21 2.44 -12.33 18.55
CA PRO A 21 2.73 -11.58 19.79
C PRO A 21 4.09 -10.88 19.76
N GLU A 22 5.03 -11.34 18.96
CA GLU A 22 6.38 -10.79 18.82
C GLU A 22 6.50 -9.85 17.61
N LEU A 23 5.71 -10.05 16.56
CA LEU A 23 5.77 -9.26 15.33
C LEU A 23 4.59 -8.28 15.24
N LYS A 24 4.90 -7.00 15.51
CA LYS A 24 3.93 -5.91 15.60
C LYS A 24 4.31 -4.76 14.69
N GLN A 25 3.32 -4.12 14.11
CA GLN A 25 3.45 -2.90 13.34
C GLN A 25 2.76 -1.77 14.09
N ASN A 26 3.49 -0.71 14.39
CA ASN A 26 2.94 0.52 14.96
C ASN A 26 2.38 1.38 13.83
N LEU A 27 1.18 1.92 14.02
CA LEU A 27 0.47 2.75 13.05
C LEU A 27 0.11 4.09 13.70
N SER A 28 0.60 5.18 13.13
CA SER A 28 0.26 6.54 13.56
C SER A 28 -0.66 7.20 12.54
N PHE A 29 -1.71 7.85 13.01
CA PHE A 29 -2.75 8.44 12.19
C PHE A 29 -2.94 9.94 12.45
N GLU A 30 -3.45 10.61 11.44
CA GLU A 30 -4.08 11.91 11.55
C GLU A 30 -5.59 11.75 11.40
N LEU A 31 -6.36 12.49 12.20
CA LEU A 31 -7.82 12.56 12.05
C LEU A 31 -8.18 13.66 11.04
N VAL A 32 -8.85 13.26 9.96
CA VAL A 32 -9.30 14.18 8.91
C VAL A 32 -10.82 14.30 8.99
N LYS A 33 -11.33 15.51 9.22
CA LYS A 33 -12.77 15.79 9.13
C LYS A 33 -13.21 15.69 7.68
N LEU A 34 -14.35 15.05 7.45
CA LEU A 34 -14.91 14.80 6.13
C LEU A 34 -16.23 15.54 5.88
N ASP A 35 -16.69 16.37 6.80
CA ASP A 35 -18.00 17.00 6.74
C ASP A 35 -18.24 17.73 5.41
N GLY A 36 -19.24 17.30 4.64
CA GLY A 36 -19.58 17.89 3.35
C GLY A 36 -18.61 17.57 2.20
N GLU A 37 -17.53 16.83 2.47
CA GLU A 37 -16.61 16.37 1.44
C GLU A 37 -17.21 15.26 0.60
N ASN A 38 -16.68 15.12 -0.61
CA ASN A 38 -17.14 14.14 -1.56
C ASN A 38 -16.74 12.71 -1.17
N ILE A 39 -17.69 11.78 -1.14
CA ILE A 39 -17.41 10.39 -0.77
C ILE A 39 -16.54 9.71 -1.82
N PHE A 40 -16.82 9.94 -3.12
CA PHE A 40 -16.06 9.34 -4.21
C PHE A 40 -14.58 9.75 -4.13
N ASP A 41 -14.29 11.05 -3.99
CA ASP A 41 -12.90 11.56 -4.00
C ASP A 41 -12.06 11.11 -2.79
N ARG A 42 -12.71 10.71 -1.70
CA ARG A 42 -12.02 10.20 -0.50
C ARG A 42 -11.77 8.71 -0.53
N VAL A 43 -12.68 7.99 -1.15
CA VAL A 43 -12.58 6.55 -1.32
C VAL A 43 -11.66 6.20 -2.48
N LEU A 44 -11.76 6.95 -3.58
CA LEU A 44 -11.02 6.79 -4.83
C LEU A 44 -10.24 8.07 -5.14
N PRO A 45 -9.27 8.44 -4.29
CA PRO A 45 -8.53 9.69 -4.46
C PRO A 45 -7.76 9.69 -5.79
N GLY A 46 -7.91 10.79 -6.56
CA GLY A 46 -7.24 10.97 -7.84
C GLY A 46 -7.99 10.38 -9.04
N TYR A 47 -9.02 9.56 -8.83
CA TYR A 47 -9.72 8.92 -9.95
C TYR A 47 -10.46 9.92 -10.81
N ARG A 48 -11.17 10.89 -10.20
CA ARG A 48 -11.89 11.92 -10.96
C ARG A 48 -10.95 12.82 -11.76
N GLU A 49 -9.77 13.10 -11.22
CA GLU A 49 -8.81 14.02 -11.82
C GLU A 49 -7.94 13.37 -12.91
N ASN A 50 -7.71 12.06 -12.84
CA ASN A 50 -6.74 11.37 -13.71
C ASN A 50 -7.38 10.33 -14.65
N ILE A 51 -8.70 10.15 -14.58
CA ILE A 51 -9.44 9.15 -15.35
C ILE A 51 -10.71 9.78 -15.92
N ASP A 52 -10.94 9.62 -17.22
CA ASP A 52 -12.22 10.02 -17.83
C ASP A 52 -13.32 9.02 -17.48
N LEU A 53 -14.08 9.34 -16.44
CA LEU A 53 -15.23 8.55 -15.98
C LEU A 53 -16.55 9.02 -16.61
N THR A 54 -16.50 9.86 -17.65
CA THR A 54 -17.68 10.48 -18.27
C THR A 54 -18.19 9.75 -19.51
N SER A 55 -17.40 8.85 -20.10
CA SER A 55 -17.81 8.08 -21.27
C SER A 55 -18.00 6.60 -20.94
N ASP A 56 -19.05 5.98 -21.49
CA ASP A 56 -19.28 4.52 -21.46
C ASP A 56 -18.32 3.77 -22.42
N LEU A 57 -17.37 4.47 -23.04
CA LEU A 57 -16.53 3.99 -24.14
C LEU A 57 -15.14 3.53 -23.69
N ASP A 58 -14.77 3.71 -22.42
CA ASP A 58 -13.45 3.28 -21.95
C ASP A 58 -13.42 1.75 -21.77
N THR A 59 -12.83 1.07 -22.76
CA THR A 59 -12.65 -0.38 -22.75
C THR A 59 -11.55 -0.85 -21.80
N ARG A 60 -10.77 0.08 -21.21
CA ARG A 60 -9.70 -0.23 -20.25
C ARG A 60 -10.17 -0.20 -18.80
N LEU A 61 -11.24 0.54 -18.51
CA LEU A 61 -11.80 0.68 -17.17
C LEU A 61 -12.99 -0.24 -16.96
N ASP A 62 -13.17 -0.65 -15.72
CA ASP A 62 -14.33 -1.40 -15.33
C ASP A 62 -15.59 -0.56 -15.55
N GLN A 63 -16.54 -1.05 -16.36
CA GLN A 63 -17.83 -0.40 -16.56
C GLN A 63 -18.54 -0.13 -15.24
N ASP A 64 -18.29 -0.94 -14.21
CA ASP A 64 -18.88 -0.74 -12.90
C ASP A 64 -18.30 0.49 -12.18
N LEU A 65 -17.05 0.88 -12.48
CA LEU A 65 -16.43 2.07 -11.88
C LEU A 65 -17.02 3.33 -12.48
N VAL A 66 -17.25 3.33 -13.80
CA VAL A 66 -17.97 4.41 -14.50
C VAL A 66 -19.40 4.53 -13.97
N LYS A 67 -20.15 3.43 -13.86
CA LYS A 67 -21.50 3.44 -13.30
C LYS A 67 -21.52 3.91 -11.84
N PHE A 68 -20.56 3.46 -11.03
CA PHE A 68 -20.40 3.89 -9.64
C PHE A 68 -20.15 5.40 -9.56
N TYR A 69 -19.24 5.92 -10.37
CA TYR A 69 -18.98 7.35 -10.47
C TYR A 69 -20.22 8.12 -10.88
N GLN A 70 -20.89 7.76 -11.98
CA GLN A 70 -22.06 8.50 -12.46
C GLN A 70 -23.20 8.54 -11.45
N ARG A 71 -23.38 7.46 -10.68
CA ARG A 71 -24.43 7.37 -9.67
C ARG A 71 -24.11 8.12 -8.38
N TYR A 72 -22.83 8.19 -7.99
CA TYR A 72 -22.45 8.66 -6.66
C TYR A 72 -21.48 9.85 -6.63
N LYS A 73 -21.09 10.41 -7.79
CA LYS A 73 -20.12 11.51 -7.91
C LYS A 73 -20.45 12.74 -7.07
N ASP A 74 -21.72 12.99 -6.73
CA ASP A 74 -22.13 14.14 -5.92
C ASP A 74 -22.44 13.78 -4.46
N SER A 75 -22.24 12.52 -4.07
CA SER A 75 -22.49 12.04 -2.72
C SER A 75 -21.50 12.68 -1.75
N LYS A 76 -22.01 13.22 -0.64
CA LYS A 76 -21.22 13.89 0.38
C LYS A 76 -21.30 13.19 1.74
N PHE A 77 -20.21 13.25 2.48
CA PHE A 77 -20.22 12.81 3.87
C PHE A 77 -21.12 13.72 4.72
N PRO A 78 -21.95 13.14 5.60
CA PRO A 78 -22.73 13.90 6.56
C PRO A 78 -21.84 14.50 7.65
N SER A 79 -22.38 15.43 8.44
CA SER A 79 -21.71 15.97 9.62
C SER A 79 -21.24 14.88 10.59
N ASP A 80 -20.17 15.19 11.32
CA ASP A 80 -19.43 14.31 12.24
C ASP A 80 -18.78 13.10 11.56
N SER A 81 -18.52 13.21 10.25
CA SER A 81 -17.75 12.22 9.50
C SER A 81 -16.26 12.52 9.61
N TYR A 82 -15.45 11.51 9.89
CA TYR A 82 -14.00 11.64 9.86
C TYR A 82 -13.32 10.34 9.45
N CYS A 83 -12.08 10.46 8.99
CA CYS A 83 -11.23 9.32 8.70
C CYS A 83 -9.89 9.39 9.40
N TYR A 84 -9.23 8.23 9.48
CA TYR A 84 -7.88 8.07 9.96
C TYR A 84 -6.96 7.99 8.74
N ARG A 85 -6.18 9.03 8.48
CA ARG A 85 -5.14 9.04 7.44
C ARG A 85 -3.85 8.51 8.04
N LEU A 86 -3.29 7.44 7.47
CA LEU A 86 -2.04 6.86 7.97
C LEU A 86 -0.89 7.83 7.70
N LYS A 87 -0.19 8.23 8.75
CA LYS A 87 0.97 9.14 8.68
C LYS A 87 2.27 8.39 8.77
N GLU A 88 2.34 7.39 9.64
CA GLU A 88 3.56 6.62 9.85
C GLU A 88 3.24 5.16 10.12
N THR A 89 4.13 4.29 9.67
CA THR A 89 4.10 2.87 10.05
C THR A 89 5.50 2.31 10.22
N GLN A 90 5.67 1.44 11.21
CA GLN A 90 6.95 0.77 11.47
C GLN A 90 6.75 -0.59 12.11
N TRP A 91 7.42 -1.61 11.58
CA TRP A 91 7.53 -2.90 12.26
C TRP A 91 8.47 -2.78 13.46
N ASN A 92 8.18 -3.49 14.55
CA ASN A 92 9.04 -3.50 15.73
C ASN A 92 10.37 -4.27 15.50
N GLN A 93 10.43 -5.11 14.46
CA GLN A 93 11.62 -5.86 14.04
C GLN A 93 11.52 -6.26 12.57
N PRO A 94 12.66 -6.47 11.88
CA PRO A 94 12.65 -7.03 10.53
C PRO A 94 12.20 -8.49 10.55
N TYR A 95 11.57 -8.96 9.46
CA TYR A 95 11.05 -10.32 9.35
C TYR A 95 10.97 -10.79 7.90
N ILE A 96 10.64 -12.07 7.68
CA ILE A 96 10.36 -12.62 6.33
C ILE A 96 8.85 -12.81 6.17
N GLU A 97 8.31 -12.27 5.08
CA GLU A 97 6.87 -12.19 4.88
C GLU A 97 6.17 -13.55 4.75
N THR A 98 6.77 -14.49 4.03
CA THR A 98 6.19 -15.82 3.77
C THR A 98 7.14 -16.92 4.19
N LYS A 99 6.69 -18.18 4.06
CA LYS A 99 7.55 -19.34 4.27
C LYS A 99 8.73 -19.28 3.31
N LEU A 100 9.93 -19.45 3.85
CA LEU A 100 11.17 -19.59 3.10
C LEU A 100 11.14 -20.88 2.27
N GLU A 101 11.18 -20.72 0.96
CA GLU A 101 11.35 -21.82 0.01
C GLU A 101 12.40 -21.42 -1.02
N PHE A 102 13.38 -22.29 -1.23
CA PHE A 102 14.50 -22.06 -2.13
C PHE A 102 14.26 -22.76 -3.46
N ASP A 103 14.51 -22.05 -4.54
CA ASP A 103 14.38 -22.57 -5.89
C ASP A 103 15.75 -22.98 -6.41
N SER A 104 15.90 -24.25 -6.82
CA SER A 104 17.15 -24.76 -7.38
C SER A 104 17.51 -24.14 -8.74
N PHE A 105 16.55 -23.48 -9.41
CA PHE A 105 16.77 -22.83 -10.70
C PHE A 105 17.18 -21.36 -10.60
N SER A 106 17.16 -20.75 -9.40
CA SER A 106 17.51 -19.34 -9.21
C SER A 106 18.80 -19.20 -8.40
N SER A 107 19.81 -18.52 -8.96
CA SER A 107 21.06 -18.27 -8.25
C SER A 107 20.97 -17.01 -7.37
N PHE A 108 21.32 -17.15 -6.09
CA PHE A 108 21.40 -16.00 -5.19
C PHE A 108 22.44 -14.97 -5.66
N ASN A 109 23.63 -15.44 -6.08
CA ASN A 109 24.69 -14.55 -6.56
C ASN A 109 24.26 -13.73 -7.78
N GLU A 110 23.55 -14.33 -8.75
CA GLU A 110 23.02 -13.57 -9.90
C GLU A 110 22.02 -12.50 -9.47
N GLN A 111 21.11 -12.84 -8.55
CA GLN A 111 20.14 -11.89 -8.02
C GLN A 111 20.81 -10.77 -7.19
N LYS A 112 21.88 -11.11 -6.46
CA LYS A 112 22.71 -10.16 -5.73
C LYS A 112 23.37 -9.17 -6.69
N GLU A 113 23.99 -9.65 -7.76
CA GLU A 113 24.60 -8.77 -8.77
C GLU A 113 23.57 -7.83 -9.42
N GLN A 114 22.34 -8.29 -9.67
CA GLN A 114 21.27 -7.43 -10.17
C GLN A 114 20.93 -6.29 -9.21
N ILE A 115 20.82 -6.58 -7.92
CA ILE A 115 20.52 -5.56 -6.88
C ILE A 115 21.71 -4.60 -6.70
N LEU A 116 22.94 -5.13 -6.69
CA LEU A 116 24.16 -4.31 -6.62
C LEU A 116 24.30 -3.38 -7.82
N SER A 117 24.06 -3.91 -9.02
CA SER A 117 24.07 -3.12 -10.26
C SER A 117 23.01 -2.01 -10.20
N ARG A 118 21.79 -2.31 -9.77
CA ARG A 118 20.75 -1.27 -9.56
C ARG A 118 21.24 -0.20 -8.59
N TYR A 119 21.74 -0.59 -7.41
CA TYR A 119 22.22 0.35 -6.40
C TYR A 119 23.37 1.24 -6.91
N ASN A 120 24.28 0.67 -7.69
CA ASN A 120 25.41 1.40 -8.26
C ASN A 120 24.99 2.41 -9.33
N ASN A 121 23.87 2.17 -10.02
CA ASN A 121 23.33 3.03 -11.07
C ASN A 121 22.30 4.06 -10.55
N LEU A 122 22.11 4.22 -9.24
CA LEU A 122 21.18 5.20 -8.66
C LEU A 122 21.66 6.66 -8.77
N ASN A 123 22.92 6.91 -9.12
CA ASN A 123 23.48 8.28 -9.22
C ASN A 123 23.18 9.11 -7.94
N GLU A 124 22.60 10.31 -8.09
CA GLU A 124 22.25 11.19 -6.97
C GLU A 124 21.17 10.62 -6.06
N ASP A 125 20.32 9.71 -6.56
CA ASP A 125 19.24 9.10 -5.78
C ASP A 125 19.77 8.12 -4.74
N LYS A 126 21.03 7.70 -4.85
CA LYS A 126 21.69 6.78 -3.90
C LYS A 126 21.56 7.24 -2.45
N LYS A 127 21.41 8.55 -2.19
CA LYS A 127 21.15 9.14 -0.86
C LYS A 127 19.83 8.69 -0.21
N TYR A 128 18.82 8.33 -1.01
CA TYR A 128 17.53 7.83 -0.54
C TYR A 128 17.54 6.32 -0.29
N PHE A 129 18.63 5.62 -0.64
CA PHE A 129 18.65 4.17 -0.60
C PHE A 129 19.67 3.63 0.40
N LYS A 130 19.28 2.55 1.06
CA LYS A 130 20.14 1.74 1.92
C LYS A 130 20.33 0.36 1.30
N LEU A 131 21.59 0.00 1.06
CA LEU A 131 21.98 -1.34 0.67
C LEU A 131 22.38 -2.14 1.91
N LEU A 132 21.82 -3.34 2.05
CA LEU A 132 22.18 -4.34 3.04
C LEU A 132 22.69 -5.57 2.30
N ASP A 133 23.94 -5.95 2.56
CA ASP A 133 24.56 -7.17 2.05
C ASP A 133 25.18 -7.88 3.26
N THR A 134 24.49 -8.89 3.79
CA THR A 134 24.80 -9.47 5.11
C THR A 134 24.28 -10.90 5.23
N GLN A 135 24.39 -11.49 6.41
CA GLN A 135 23.68 -12.71 6.79
C GLN A 135 22.55 -12.42 7.77
N TRP A 136 21.40 -13.07 7.58
CA TRP A 136 20.23 -12.95 8.44
C TRP A 136 19.72 -14.34 8.82
N HIS A 137 19.82 -14.69 10.11
CA HIS A 137 19.49 -16.02 10.64
C HIS A 137 20.07 -17.20 9.83
N GLY A 138 21.32 -17.08 9.38
CA GLY A 138 22.04 -18.12 8.62
C GLY A 138 21.80 -18.11 7.11
N TYR A 139 20.95 -17.21 6.60
CA TYR A 139 20.75 -16.99 5.17
C TYR A 139 21.55 -15.79 4.68
N ASN A 140 22.12 -15.87 3.49
CA ASN A 140 22.68 -14.71 2.82
C ASN A 140 21.54 -13.75 2.45
N LEU A 141 21.71 -12.46 2.68
CA LEU A 141 20.70 -11.43 2.44
C LEU A 141 21.33 -10.31 1.63
N ILE A 142 20.68 -9.96 0.52
CA ILE A 142 20.90 -8.72 -0.20
C ILE A 142 19.58 -7.96 -0.24
N SER A 143 19.58 -6.70 0.15
CA SER A 143 18.39 -5.86 0.21
C SER A 143 18.71 -4.43 -0.14
N LEU A 144 17.96 -3.88 -1.08
CA LEU A 144 17.98 -2.47 -1.44
C LEU A 144 16.66 -1.85 -1.00
N GLU A 145 16.76 -0.91 -0.08
CA GLU A 145 15.63 -0.26 0.57
C GLU A 145 15.60 1.21 0.20
N ASN A 146 14.44 1.73 -0.20
CA ASN A 146 14.19 3.16 -0.32
C ASN A 146 13.72 3.71 1.04
N LEU A 147 14.50 4.60 1.63
CA LEU A 147 14.26 5.17 2.95
C LEU A 147 13.11 6.19 3.00
N GLU A 148 12.68 6.69 1.85
CA GLU A 148 11.56 7.64 1.75
C GLU A 148 10.23 6.91 1.53
N THR A 149 10.24 5.81 0.77
CA THR A 149 9.03 5.04 0.43
C THR A 149 8.86 3.75 1.23
N ALA A 150 9.89 3.34 1.99
CA ALA A 150 10.04 2.04 2.65
C ALA A 150 9.92 0.82 1.70
N GLU A 151 9.93 1.05 0.38
CA GLU A 151 9.92 -0.04 -0.58
C GLU A 151 11.24 -0.79 -0.54
N THR A 152 11.15 -2.12 -0.58
CA THR A 152 12.30 -2.99 -0.44
C THR A 152 12.35 -3.98 -1.59
N GLN A 153 13.51 -4.03 -2.24
CA GLN A 153 13.90 -5.11 -3.13
C GLN A 153 14.93 -5.99 -2.41
N SER A 154 14.50 -7.18 -1.96
CA SER A 154 15.35 -8.10 -1.22
C SER A 154 15.41 -9.50 -1.83
N ARG A 155 16.51 -10.21 -1.58
CA ARG A 155 16.69 -11.63 -1.88
C ARG A 155 17.41 -12.32 -0.73
N LEU A 156 17.01 -13.55 -0.47
CA LEU A 156 17.61 -14.43 0.52
C LEU A 156 18.26 -15.62 -0.21
N GLY A 157 19.42 -16.06 0.24
CA GLY A 157 20.17 -17.17 -0.33
C GLY A 157 20.56 -18.20 0.72
N ASN A 158 20.61 -19.47 0.34
CA ASN A 158 21.13 -20.53 1.20
C ASN A 158 22.62 -20.81 0.94
N SER A 159 23.18 -21.83 1.59
CA SER A 159 24.57 -22.27 1.45
C SER A 159 24.91 -22.77 0.05
N ASP A 160 23.92 -23.26 -0.69
CA ASP A 160 24.07 -23.89 -1.99
C ASP A 160 23.90 -22.88 -3.14
N ASN A 161 23.96 -21.57 -2.82
CA ASN A 161 23.76 -20.47 -3.75
C ASN A 161 22.38 -20.47 -4.44
N GLN A 162 21.37 -21.08 -3.82
CA GLN A 162 19.99 -21.02 -4.29
C GLN A 162 19.31 -19.78 -3.71
N SER A 163 18.54 -19.07 -4.53
CA SER A 163 17.72 -17.94 -4.10
C SER A 163 16.38 -18.42 -3.56
N ALA A 164 15.88 -17.77 -2.53
CA ALA A 164 14.51 -17.90 -2.09
C ALA A 164 13.56 -17.41 -3.18
N ASN A 165 12.37 -18.01 -3.26
CA ASN A 165 11.34 -17.63 -4.20
C ASN A 165 10.93 -16.15 -4.04
N SER A 166 10.29 -15.58 -5.07
CA SER A 166 9.94 -14.15 -5.10
C SER A 166 8.91 -13.73 -4.02
N GLN A 167 8.24 -14.68 -3.39
CA GLN A 167 7.30 -14.45 -2.29
C GLN A 167 8.02 -14.27 -0.94
N SER A 168 9.19 -14.92 -0.78
CA SER A 168 10.02 -14.86 0.43
C SER A 168 10.79 -13.55 0.54
N LYS A 169 10.07 -12.47 0.87
CA LYS A 169 10.62 -11.12 0.98
C LYS A 169 11.10 -10.83 2.39
N PHE A 170 12.29 -10.26 2.50
CA PHE A 170 12.77 -9.62 3.72
C PHE A 170 12.09 -8.26 3.86
N ILE A 171 11.44 -8.04 4.99
CA ILE A 171 10.77 -6.80 5.32
C ILE A 171 11.57 -6.10 6.42
N PRO A 172 12.19 -4.94 6.14
CA PRO A 172 12.92 -4.18 7.14
C PRO A 172 11.97 -3.53 8.15
N ASN A 173 12.53 -3.02 9.24
CA ASN A 173 11.81 -2.26 10.26
C ASN A 173 11.93 -0.74 10.08
N THR A 174 12.17 -0.27 8.86
CA THR A 174 12.28 1.16 8.58
C THR A 174 10.94 1.85 8.78
N LEU A 175 11.02 3.06 9.35
CA LEU A 175 9.86 3.91 9.52
C LEU A 175 9.43 4.43 8.15
N TRP A 176 8.23 4.02 7.72
CA TRP A 176 7.55 4.65 6.62
C TRP A 176 6.84 5.90 7.11
N ASN A 177 7.01 7.02 6.41
CA ASN A 177 6.32 8.28 6.69
C ASN A 177 5.64 8.81 5.42
N ALA A 178 4.35 9.13 5.51
CA ALA A 178 3.53 9.50 4.37
C ALA A 178 4.00 10.79 3.69
N ASP A 179 4.48 11.79 4.45
CA ASP A 179 4.91 13.07 3.88
C ASP A 179 6.24 12.93 3.13
N LYS A 180 7.16 12.14 3.68
CA LYS A 180 8.41 11.76 3.01
C LYS A 180 8.15 11.01 1.71
N ASN A 181 7.30 9.99 1.76
CA ASN A 181 6.92 9.21 0.59
C ASN A 181 6.25 10.11 -0.48
N LEU A 182 5.30 10.96 -0.06
CA LEU A 182 4.63 11.90 -0.97
C LEU A 182 5.61 12.88 -1.62
N ALA A 183 6.57 13.42 -0.87
CA ALA A 183 7.60 14.30 -1.40
C ALA A 183 8.52 13.57 -2.39
N TYR A 184 8.89 12.32 -2.10
CA TYR A 184 9.68 11.49 -2.99
C TYR A 184 8.93 11.22 -4.30
N GLU A 185 7.70 10.75 -4.26
CA GLU A 185 6.89 10.47 -5.46
C GLU A 185 6.69 11.71 -6.33
N LYS A 186 6.42 12.87 -5.71
CA LYS A 186 6.26 14.14 -6.44
C LYS A 186 7.56 14.64 -7.08
N SER A 187 8.71 14.28 -6.55
CA SER A 187 10.03 14.68 -7.10
C SER A 187 10.58 13.68 -8.11
N HIS A 188 10.10 12.43 -8.12
CA HIS A 188 10.52 11.36 -9.02
C HIS A 188 9.35 10.92 -9.91
N LEU A 189 8.68 11.90 -10.53
CA LEU A 189 7.62 11.59 -11.48
C LEU A 189 8.19 10.80 -12.65
N TYR A 190 7.50 9.72 -12.99
CA TYR A 190 7.82 8.88 -14.12
C TYR A 190 7.72 9.72 -15.39
N SER A 191 8.84 9.83 -16.10
CA SER A 191 8.98 10.64 -17.32
C SER A 191 9.23 9.77 -18.56
N GLY A 192 8.67 8.56 -18.60
CA GLY A 192 8.85 7.62 -19.71
C GLY A 192 8.27 8.09 -21.04
N GLY A 193 8.28 7.21 -22.04
CA GLY A 193 7.89 7.54 -23.41
C GLY A 193 6.37 7.65 -23.64
N ASP A 194 5.96 7.60 -24.91
CA ASP A 194 4.56 7.73 -25.33
C ASP A 194 3.83 6.38 -25.49
N THR A 195 4.36 5.30 -24.90
CA THR A 195 3.72 3.99 -25.03
C THR A 195 2.48 3.88 -24.13
N GLN A 196 1.62 2.91 -24.43
CA GLN A 196 0.47 2.59 -23.57
C GLN A 196 0.91 2.18 -22.15
N ILE A 197 2.07 1.53 -22.02
CA ILE A 197 2.63 1.13 -20.72
C ILE A 197 3.08 2.38 -19.95
N ASP A 198 3.75 3.31 -20.63
CA ASP A 198 4.20 4.57 -20.02
C ASP A 198 3.01 5.39 -19.52
N SER A 199 1.96 5.51 -20.34
CA SER A 199 0.71 6.19 -19.94
C SER A 199 0.08 5.55 -18.70
N TRP A 200 0.08 4.22 -18.62
CA TRP A 200 -0.43 3.48 -17.46
C TRP A 200 0.45 3.69 -16.21
N LEU A 201 1.78 3.76 -16.36
CA LEU A 201 2.71 4.04 -15.27
C LEU A 201 2.51 5.46 -14.72
N VAL A 202 2.42 6.46 -15.59
CA VAL A 202 2.13 7.86 -15.21
C VAL A 202 0.80 7.94 -14.45
N GLN A 203 -0.26 7.34 -15.01
CA GLN A 203 -1.58 7.33 -14.38
C GLN A 203 -1.54 6.68 -12.99
N ASN A 204 -0.93 5.50 -12.86
CA ASN A 204 -0.82 4.83 -11.56
C ASN A 204 -0.03 5.63 -10.54
N GLN A 205 1.04 6.31 -10.96
CA GLN A 205 1.80 7.15 -10.04
C GLN A 205 0.96 8.34 -9.56
N HIS A 206 0.19 8.98 -10.43
CA HIS A 206 -0.73 10.04 -10.02
C HIS A 206 -1.79 9.55 -9.03
N LEU A 207 -2.35 8.35 -9.24
CA LEU A 207 -3.28 7.73 -8.30
C LEU A 207 -2.59 7.41 -6.95
N ASN A 208 -1.35 6.92 -6.96
CA ASN A 208 -0.58 6.68 -5.75
C ASN A 208 -0.28 7.98 -4.98
N ILE A 209 0.10 9.05 -5.68
CA ILE A 209 0.30 10.39 -5.09
C ILE A 209 -1.00 10.88 -4.46
N ALA A 210 -2.13 10.77 -5.17
CA ALA A 210 -3.43 11.18 -4.64
C ALA A 210 -3.84 10.35 -3.42
N LYS A 211 -3.53 9.05 -3.40
CA LYS A 211 -3.76 8.17 -2.27
C LYS A 211 -2.90 8.50 -1.06
N LEU A 212 -1.63 8.86 -1.26
CA LEU A 212 -0.75 9.33 -0.18
C LEU A 212 -1.26 10.67 0.40
N ASP A 213 -1.73 11.56 -0.47
CA ASP A 213 -2.20 12.88 -0.08
C ASP A 213 -3.56 12.85 0.62
N LYS A 214 -4.56 12.19 0.02
CA LYS A 214 -5.97 12.26 0.45
C LYS A 214 -6.55 10.96 0.98
N GLY A 215 -5.85 9.85 0.82
CA GLY A 215 -6.35 8.52 1.14
C GLY A 215 -6.56 8.30 2.63
N CYS A 216 -7.63 7.58 2.95
CA CYS A 216 -7.98 7.21 4.32
C CYS A 216 -7.64 5.73 4.57
N PHE A 217 -7.08 5.44 5.74
CA PHE A 217 -6.81 4.06 6.18
C PHE A 217 -8.07 3.40 6.72
N ALA A 218 -8.83 4.13 7.54
CA ALA A 218 -10.08 3.72 8.16
C ALA A 218 -11.01 4.92 8.32
N PHE A 219 -12.29 4.67 8.59
CA PHE A 219 -13.33 5.69 8.74
C PHE A 219 -14.07 5.50 10.05
N ASN A 220 -14.63 6.58 10.61
CA ASN A 220 -15.53 6.45 11.74
C ASN A 220 -16.88 5.83 11.35
N THR A 221 -17.70 5.47 12.34
CA THR A 221 -19.00 4.83 12.11
C THR A 221 -19.91 5.66 11.21
N GLN A 222 -19.93 6.99 11.36
CA GLN A 222 -20.77 7.87 10.56
C GLN A 222 -20.36 7.87 9.08
N ALA A 223 -19.05 8.03 8.82
CA ALA A 223 -18.50 7.96 7.47
C ALA A 223 -18.71 6.57 6.83
N ILE A 224 -18.49 5.48 7.57
CA ILE A 224 -18.76 4.11 7.09
C ILE A 224 -20.23 3.94 6.72
N LYS A 225 -21.17 4.41 7.54
CA LYS A 225 -22.61 4.33 7.22
C LYS A 225 -22.95 5.11 5.94
N ALA A 226 -22.31 6.25 5.71
CA ALA A 226 -22.50 7.02 4.48
C ALA A 226 -21.95 6.27 3.25
N ILE A 227 -20.75 5.70 3.38
CA ILE A 227 -20.12 4.87 2.36
C ILE A 227 -20.96 3.62 2.06
N GLN A 228 -21.53 2.97 3.08
CA GLN A 228 -22.35 1.77 2.92
C GLN A 228 -23.68 2.01 2.19
N LYS A 229 -24.17 3.25 2.14
CA LYS A 229 -25.36 3.62 1.34
C LYS A 229 -25.09 3.65 -0.16
N LEU A 230 -23.83 3.56 -0.59
CA LEU A 230 -23.47 3.44 -2.00
C LEU A 230 -23.70 1.99 -2.44
N ASN A 231 -24.95 1.69 -2.81
CA ASN A 231 -25.53 0.35 -3.06
C ASN A 231 -24.97 -0.43 -4.28
N MET A 232 -23.72 -0.18 -4.67
CA MET A 232 -23.01 -0.92 -5.73
C MET A 232 -21.71 -1.56 -5.23
N ILE A 233 -21.45 -1.46 -3.93
CA ILE A 233 -20.30 -2.11 -3.29
C ILE A 233 -20.84 -3.25 -2.44
N ASN A 234 -20.38 -4.46 -2.72
CA ASN A 234 -20.63 -5.58 -1.85
C ASN A 234 -19.64 -5.54 -0.69
N TRP A 235 -20.14 -5.15 0.48
CA TRP A 235 -19.33 -4.97 1.70
C TRP A 235 -19.09 -6.27 2.46
N LYS A 236 -19.57 -7.43 1.97
CA LYS A 236 -19.36 -8.72 2.62
C LYS A 236 -17.87 -9.10 2.58
N GLN A 237 -17.38 -9.63 3.70
CA GLN A 237 -16.02 -10.11 3.82
C GLN A 237 -15.79 -11.30 2.87
N GLY A 238 -14.76 -11.23 2.03
CA GLY A 238 -14.41 -12.30 1.08
C GLY A 238 -15.18 -12.28 -0.24
N ASP A 239 -16.06 -11.30 -0.44
CA ASP A 239 -16.84 -11.14 -1.67
C ASP A 239 -16.14 -10.11 -2.58
N SER A 240 -15.86 -10.50 -3.83
CA SER A 240 -15.31 -9.58 -4.83
C SER A 240 -16.46 -8.83 -5.48
N SER A 241 -16.79 -7.63 -5.00
CA SER A 241 -17.38 -6.66 -5.93
C SER A 241 -16.27 -6.09 -6.79
N ASP A 242 -16.56 -5.90 -8.07
CA ASP A 242 -15.65 -5.31 -9.06
C ASP A 242 -15.16 -3.90 -8.63
N ILE A 243 -15.93 -3.27 -7.74
CA ILE A 243 -15.57 -2.00 -7.09
C ILE A 243 -14.88 -2.19 -5.73
N GLY A 244 -15.16 -3.27 -5.01
CA GLY A 244 -14.57 -3.59 -3.70
C GLY A 244 -13.05 -3.71 -3.71
N GLN A 245 -12.44 -4.08 -4.85
CA GLN A 245 -10.97 -4.10 -5.00
C GLN A 245 -10.33 -2.73 -4.74
N PHE A 246 -11.03 -1.63 -5.03
CA PHE A 246 -10.54 -0.27 -4.84
C PHE A 246 -10.67 0.23 -3.38
N PHE A 247 -11.44 -0.46 -2.54
CA PHE A 247 -11.62 -0.17 -1.10
C PHE A 247 -10.61 -0.95 -0.25
N GLY A 248 -9.80 -1.80 -0.89
CA GLY A 248 -8.87 -2.74 -0.26
C GLY A 248 -9.59 -3.89 0.45
N ARG A 249 -8.83 -4.89 0.94
CA ARG A 249 -9.31 -6.01 1.77
C ARG A 249 -9.80 -5.59 3.18
N ARG A 250 -10.33 -4.37 3.35
CA ARG A 250 -10.43 -3.68 4.64
C ARG A 250 -11.84 -3.61 5.24
N THR A 251 -12.72 -4.55 4.92
CA THR A 251 -13.93 -4.77 5.72
C THR A 251 -13.59 -5.63 6.93
N TRP A 252 -12.83 -5.06 7.87
CA TRP A 252 -12.69 -5.65 9.20
C TRP A 252 -13.91 -5.23 10.03
N SER A 253 -14.82 -6.16 10.28
CA SER A 253 -15.78 -6.00 11.36
C SER A 253 -15.01 -6.17 12.67
N TYR A 254 -14.72 -5.07 13.36
CA TYR A 254 -14.24 -5.15 14.74
C TYR A 254 -15.46 -5.30 15.65
N THR A 255 -15.52 -6.40 16.40
CA THR A 255 -16.09 -6.33 17.75
C THR A 255 -15.12 -5.45 18.52
N ILE A 256 -15.51 -4.21 18.82
CA ILE A 256 -14.81 -3.44 19.83
C ILE A 256 -15.16 -4.11 21.15
N ASP A 257 -14.35 -5.07 21.57
CA ASP A 257 -14.42 -5.52 22.95
C ASP A 257 -14.07 -4.29 23.82
N LYS A 258 -15.01 -3.97 24.70
CA LYS A 258 -14.97 -2.81 25.60
C LYS A 258 -13.82 -2.87 26.58
#